data_AF-A0A0J5GEX1-F1
#
_entry.id   AF-A0A0J5GEX1-F1
#
_cell.length_a   1.000
_cell.length_b   1.000
_cell.length_c   1.000
_cell.angle_alpha   90.00
_cell.angle_beta   90.00
_cell.angle_gamma   90.00
#
_symmetry.space_group_name_H-M   'P 1'
#
loop_
_entity.id
_entity.type
_entity.pdbx_description
1 polymer ?
#
loop_
_entity_poly.entity_id
_entity_poly.type
_entity_poly.pdbx_seq_one_letter_code
_entity_poly.pdbx_strand_id
1 'polypeptide(L)'
;MPDSFVLRDAMKAFFHAYQAFTDKPDEMLARRGLARVHHRILFFVALYPALSIKDLLACLDVTKQAINIPLRQLIEMGLIATDTASHDKRVKELRLTEEGRKLEEALHREQARLLMQAFAEAGQDATEGWLKVNQAMSLLSKSDIPRS
;
A
#
# COMPACT_ATOMS: atom_id res chain seq x y z
N MET A 1 -23.70 19.94 4.81
CA MET A 1 -23.58 18.72 3.98
C MET A 1 -23.32 19.18 2.56
N PRO A 2 -22.30 18.66 1.85
CA PRO A 2 -22.11 18.97 0.44
C PRO A 2 -23.30 18.46 -0.40
N ASP A 3 -23.65 19.19 -1.46
CA ASP A 3 -24.74 18.82 -2.36
C ASP A 3 -24.37 17.60 -3.25
N SER A 4 -25.36 16.89 -3.78
CA SER A 4 -25.22 15.65 -4.58
C SER A 4 -24.27 15.81 -5.78
N PHE A 5 -24.27 16.99 -6.40
CA PHE A 5 -23.38 17.29 -7.52
C PHE A 5 -21.90 17.28 -7.08
N VAL A 6 -21.58 17.95 -5.96
CA VAL A 6 -20.22 17.99 -5.39
C VAL A 6 -19.73 16.59 -5.03
N LEU A 7 -20.62 15.72 -4.53
CA LEU A 7 -20.27 14.34 -4.22
C LEU A 7 -19.92 13.52 -5.47
N ARG A 8 -20.65 13.70 -6.58
CA ARG A 8 -20.35 13.00 -7.85
C ARG A 8 -19.01 13.44 -8.43
N ASP A 9 -18.74 14.74 -8.42
CA ASP A 9 -17.46 15.27 -8.90
C ASP A 9 -16.30 14.79 -8.02
N ALA A 10 -16.47 14.75 -6.70
CA ALA A 10 -15.48 14.20 -5.78
C ALA A 10 -15.21 12.71 -6.07
N MET A 11 -16.25 11.90 -6.29
CA MET A 11 -16.11 10.48 -6.64
C MET A 11 -15.35 10.30 -7.96
N LYS A 12 -15.70 11.09 -8.99
CA LYS A 12 -15.03 11.06 -10.30
C LYS A 12 -13.56 11.48 -10.19
N ALA A 13 -13.28 12.55 -9.46
CA ALA A 13 -11.91 13.02 -9.23
C ALA A 13 -11.09 11.98 -8.47
N PHE A 14 -11.65 11.39 -7.40
CA PHE A 14 -10.99 10.33 -6.64
C PHE A 14 -10.67 9.11 -7.51
N PHE A 15 -11.62 8.70 -8.36
CA PHE A 15 -11.41 7.59 -9.29
C PHE A 15 -10.23 7.85 -10.24
N HIS A 16 -10.20 8.99 -10.93
CA HIS A 16 -9.13 9.32 -11.87
C HIS A 16 -7.78 9.55 -11.18
N ALA A 17 -7.79 10.19 -10.00
CA ALA A 17 -6.58 10.37 -9.20
C ALA A 17 -5.99 9.03 -8.77
N TYR A 18 -6.84 8.09 -8.33
CA TYR A 18 -6.41 6.75 -7.95
C TYR A 18 -5.89 5.94 -9.14
N GLN A 19 -6.52 6.05 -10.32
CA GLN A 19 -5.99 5.47 -11.56
C GLN A 19 -4.59 6.02 -11.84
N ALA A 20 -4.43 7.34 -11.96
CA ALA A 20 -3.15 7.97 -12.24
C ALA A 20 -2.06 7.58 -11.21
N PHE A 21 -2.42 7.52 -9.92
CA PHE A 21 -1.52 7.10 -8.83
C PHE A 21 -1.03 5.65 -8.96
N THR A 22 -1.80 4.78 -9.61
CA THR A 22 -1.51 3.34 -9.67
C THR A 22 -1.04 2.84 -11.04
N ASP A 23 -1.32 3.57 -12.13
CA ASP A 23 -1.02 3.14 -13.49
C ASP A 23 0.47 2.83 -13.71
N LYS A 24 1.37 3.72 -13.30
CA LYS A 24 2.81 3.50 -13.51
C LYS A 24 3.38 2.37 -12.64
N PRO A 25 3.10 2.30 -11.32
CA PRO A 25 3.46 1.13 -10.51
C PRO A 25 2.91 -0.18 -11.07
N ASP A 26 1.66 -0.21 -11.53
CA ASP A 26 1.05 -1.42 -12.08
C ASP A 26 1.71 -1.86 -13.39
N GLU A 27 2.10 -0.92 -14.26
CA GLU A 27 2.89 -1.21 -15.46
C GLU A 27 4.25 -1.85 -15.09
N MET A 28 4.94 -1.30 -14.07
CA MET A 28 6.22 -1.82 -13.59
C MET A 28 6.11 -3.23 -13.01
N LEU A 29 5.04 -3.49 -12.27
CA LEU A 29 4.73 -4.80 -11.69
C LEU A 29 4.39 -5.82 -12.78
N ALA A 30 3.56 -5.45 -13.76
CA ALA A 30 3.12 -6.34 -14.83
C ALA A 30 4.32 -6.89 -15.65
N ARG A 31 5.36 -6.07 -15.87
CA ARG A 31 6.62 -6.51 -16.53
C ARG A 31 7.35 -7.63 -15.79
N ARG A 32 7.04 -7.85 -14.51
CA ARG A 32 7.62 -8.91 -13.66
C ARG A 32 6.63 -10.02 -13.35
N GLY A 33 5.46 -10.03 -13.99
CA GLY A 33 4.37 -10.97 -13.66
C GLY A 33 3.72 -10.69 -12.30
N LEU A 34 3.87 -9.48 -11.78
CA LEU A 34 3.28 -9.04 -10.51
C LEU A 34 2.06 -8.16 -10.78
N ALA A 35 1.26 -7.96 -9.74
CA ALA A 35 0.02 -7.20 -9.76
C ALA A 35 -0.11 -6.35 -8.49
N ARG A 36 -1.08 -5.43 -8.45
CA ARG A 36 -1.31 -4.49 -7.35
C ARG A 36 -1.36 -5.11 -5.95
N VAL A 37 -1.88 -6.33 -5.81
CA VAL A 37 -1.87 -7.05 -4.52
C VAL A 37 -0.45 -7.28 -3.98
N HIS A 38 0.51 -7.56 -4.87
CA HIS A 38 1.92 -7.73 -4.51
C HIS A 38 2.52 -6.41 -4.04
N HIS A 39 2.16 -5.30 -4.70
CA HIS A 39 2.57 -3.97 -4.28
C HIS A 39 2.10 -3.66 -2.85
N ARG A 40 0.82 -3.91 -2.54
CA ARG A 40 0.29 -3.67 -1.20
C ARG A 40 1.02 -4.49 -0.13
N ILE A 41 1.40 -5.73 -0.45
CA ILE A 41 2.21 -6.56 0.46
C ILE A 41 3.60 -5.94 0.67
N LEU A 42 4.31 -5.61 -0.42
CA LEU A 42 5.65 -5.00 -0.35
C LEU A 42 5.62 -3.70 0.48
N PHE A 43 4.64 -2.84 0.22
CA PHE A 43 4.44 -1.58 0.93
C PHE A 43 4.31 -1.78 2.45
N PHE A 44 3.43 -2.68 2.89
CA PHE A 44 3.24 -2.90 4.34
C PHE A 44 4.43 -3.58 5.01
N VAL A 45 5.13 -4.48 4.30
CA VAL A 45 6.35 -5.11 4.83
C VAL A 45 7.51 -4.11 4.90
N ALA A 46 7.58 -3.13 3.99
CA ALA A 46 8.51 -1.99 4.11
C ALA A 46 8.15 -1.07 5.28
N LEU A 47 6.86 -0.77 5.44
CA LEU A 47 6.39 0.20 6.43
C LEU A 47 6.50 -0.31 7.87
N TYR A 48 6.30 -1.60 8.09
CA TYR A 48 6.30 -2.22 9.41
C TYR A 48 7.41 -3.27 9.52
N PRO A 49 8.52 -2.97 10.22
CA PRO A 49 9.55 -3.96 10.53
C PRO A 49 8.95 -5.15 11.29
N ALA A 50 9.43 -6.36 10.97
CA ALA A 50 8.98 -7.61 11.63
C ALA A 50 7.47 -7.89 11.53
N LEU A 51 6.82 -7.44 10.45
CA LEU A 51 5.38 -7.63 10.25
C LEU A 51 5.01 -9.12 10.18
N SER A 52 4.12 -9.57 11.07
CA SER A 52 3.62 -10.94 11.01
C SER A 52 2.61 -11.14 9.87
N ILE A 53 2.40 -12.38 9.42
CA ILE A 53 1.35 -12.69 8.42
C ILE A 53 -0.04 -12.27 8.95
N LYS A 54 -0.29 -12.39 10.25
CA LYS A 54 -1.56 -12.00 10.86
C LYS A 54 -1.77 -10.49 10.75
N ASP A 55 -0.73 -9.72 11.01
CA ASP A 55 -0.81 -8.25 10.97
C ASP A 55 -0.90 -7.74 9.54
N LEU A 56 -0.22 -8.41 8.59
CA LEU A 56 -0.38 -8.12 7.16
C LEU A 56 -1.83 -8.28 6.69
N LEU A 57 -2.53 -9.34 7.14
CA LEU A 57 -3.95 -9.54 6.82
C LEU A 57 -4.83 -8.42 7.37
N ALA A 58 -4.56 -7.98 8.60
CA ALA A 58 -5.27 -6.86 9.22
C ALA A 58 -5.02 -5.54 8.47
N CYS A 59 -3.77 -5.27 8.09
CA CYS A 59 -3.41 -4.08 7.30
C CYS A 59 -4.05 -4.06 5.91
N LEU A 60 -4.15 -5.23 5.27
CA LEU A 60 -4.74 -5.35 3.94
C LEU A 60 -6.27 -5.43 3.95
N ASP A 61 -6.89 -5.70 5.11
CA ASP A 61 -8.30 -6.03 5.28
C ASP A 61 -8.76 -7.16 4.32
N VAL A 62 -8.03 -8.28 4.35
CA VAL A 62 -8.30 -9.43 3.47
C VAL A 62 -8.18 -10.77 4.21
N THR A 63 -8.68 -11.84 3.58
CA THR A 63 -8.58 -13.20 4.12
C THR A 63 -7.20 -13.83 3.81
N LYS A 64 -6.85 -14.88 4.56
CA LYS A 64 -5.65 -15.71 4.31
C LYS A 64 -5.56 -16.19 2.87
N GLN A 65 -6.68 -16.61 2.30
CA GLN A 65 -6.74 -17.15 0.94
C GLN A 65 -6.35 -16.10 -0.11
N ALA A 66 -6.68 -14.83 0.12
CA ALA A 66 -6.39 -13.73 -0.80
C ALA A 66 -4.88 -13.43 -0.91
N ILE A 67 -4.11 -13.64 0.17
CA ILE A 67 -2.67 -13.31 0.17
C ILE A 67 -1.76 -14.51 -0.06
N ASN A 68 -2.23 -15.74 0.14
CA ASN A 68 -1.37 -16.93 0.12
C ASN A 68 -0.61 -17.08 -1.21
N ILE A 69 -1.29 -16.91 -2.34
CA ILE A 69 -0.68 -17.03 -3.67
C ILE A 69 0.28 -15.85 -3.93
N PRO A 70 -0.15 -14.56 -3.79
CA PRO A 70 0.75 -13.43 -3.98
C PRO A 70 1.98 -13.43 -3.08
N LEU A 71 1.81 -13.76 -1.79
CA LEU A 71 2.91 -13.80 -0.83
C LEU A 71 3.91 -14.91 -1.17
N ARG A 72 3.41 -16.10 -1.56
CA ARG A 72 4.28 -17.19 -2.00
C ARG A 72 5.09 -16.78 -3.23
N GLN A 73 4.46 -16.15 -4.22
CA GLN A 73 5.16 -15.66 -5.42
C GLN A 73 6.26 -14.65 -5.06
N LEU A 74 6.01 -13.71 -4.13
CA LEU A 74 7.04 -12.78 -3.67
C LEU A 74 8.21 -13.47 -2.96
N ILE A 75 7.94 -14.54 -2.20
CA ILE A 75 8.98 -15.34 -1.55
C ILE A 75 9.80 -16.13 -2.58
N GLU A 76 9.14 -16.79 -3.53
CA GLU A 76 9.78 -17.56 -4.60
C GLU A 76 10.63 -16.68 -5.53
N MET A 77 10.19 -15.44 -5.76
CA MET A 77 10.97 -14.44 -6.50
C MET A 77 12.09 -13.80 -5.68
N GLY A 78 12.25 -14.18 -4.42
CA GLY A 78 13.28 -13.65 -3.53
C GLY A 78 13.10 -12.16 -3.19
N LEU A 79 11.87 -11.64 -3.24
CA LEU A 79 11.53 -10.25 -2.89
C LEU A 79 11.17 -10.12 -1.41
N ILE A 80 10.61 -11.18 -0.82
CA ILE A 80 10.30 -11.26 0.61
C ILE A 80 11.00 -12.48 1.21
N ALA A 81 11.57 -12.30 2.39
CA ALA A 81 12.06 -13.38 3.22
C ALA A 81 11.19 -13.52 4.48
N THR A 82 11.12 -14.75 5.00
CA THR A 82 10.40 -15.04 6.24
C THR A 82 11.37 -15.48 7.32
N ASP A 83 11.35 -14.84 8.48
CA ASP A 83 12.05 -15.31 9.67
C ASP A 83 11.08 -15.86 10.70
N THR A 84 11.62 -16.70 11.57
CA THR A 84 10.92 -17.11 12.78
C THR A 84 11.05 -16.00 13.82
N ALA A 85 9.93 -15.59 14.40
CA ALA A 85 9.93 -14.55 15.42
C ALA A 85 10.77 -14.98 16.64
N SER A 86 11.54 -14.04 17.20
CA SER A 86 12.39 -14.30 18.36
C SER A 86 11.59 -14.65 19.62
N HIS A 87 10.35 -14.14 19.72
CA HIS A 87 9.47 -14.30 20.87
C HIS A 87 8.52 -15.50 20.78
N ASP A 88 8.20 -16.01 19.58
CA ASP A 88 7.41 -17.22 19.38
C ASP A 88 7.82 -17.93 18.08
N LYS A 89 8.37 -19.14 18.21
CA LYS A 89 8.87 -19.92 17.06
C LYS A 89 7.79 -20.34 16.05
N ARG A 90 6.51 -20.21 16.39
CA ARG A 90 5.38 -20.50 15.51
C ARG A 90 5.00 -19.30 14.64
N VAL A 91 5.42 -18.10 15.01
CA VAL A 91 5.14 -16.88 14.28
C VAL A 91 6.20 -16.67 13.20
N LYS A 92 5.74 -16.38 11.99
CA LYS A 92 6.60 -15.95 10.88
C LYS A 92 6.48 -14.46 10.69
N GLU A 93 7.61 -13.79 10.67
CA GLU A 93 7.76 -12.37 10.40
C GLU A 93 8.29 -12.19 8.97
N LEU A 94 7.76 -11.18 8.29
CA LEU A 94 8.09 -10.85 6.92
C LEU A 94 9.13 -9.73 6.90
N ARG A 95 10.09 -9.83 5.98
CA ARG A 95 11.03 -8.76 5.68
C ARG A 95 11.25 -8.66 4.18
N LEU A 96 11.50 -7.44 3.69
CA LEU A 96 12.01 -7.27 2.33
C LEU A 96 13.43 -7.82 2.25
N THR A 97 13.73 -8.49 1.15
CA THR A 97 15.12 -8.73 0.75
C THR A 97 15.70 -7.45 0.15
N GLU A 98 16.99 -7.45 -0.19
CA GLU A 98 17.59 -6.32 -0.89
C GLU A 98 16.92 -6.06 -2.26
N GLU A 99 16.57 -7.12 -3.00
CA GLU A 99 15.85 -6.97 -4.27
C GLU A 99 14.39 -6.53 -4.05
N GLY A 100 13.75 -6.98 -2.97
CA GLY A 100 12.44 -6.51 -2.54
C GLY A 100 12.43 -5.02 -2.24
N ARG A 101 13.43 -4.54 -1.49
CA ARG A 101 13.62 -3.12 -1.15
C ARG A 101 13.83 -2.27 -2.39
N LYS A 102 14.70 -2.70 -3.32
CA LYS A 102 14.92 -1.98 -4.59
C LYS A 102 13.64 -1.84 -5.41
N LEU A 103 12.83 -2.90 -5.46
CA LEU A 103 11.54 -2.88 -6.17
C LEU A 103 10.56 -1.94 -5.47
N GLU A 104 10.38 -2.08 -4.15
CA GLU A 104 9.48 -1.23 -3.36
C GLU A 104 9.85 0.25 -3.52
N GLU A 105 11.13 0.59 -3.39
CA GLU A 105 11.59 1.97 -3.55
C GLU A 105 11.36 2.51 -4.95
N ALA A 106 11.48 1.68 -5.99
CA ALA A 106 11.20 2.10 -7.36
C ALA A 106 9.71 2.41 -7.56
N LEU A 107 8.81 1.61 -6.97
CA LEU A 107 7.37 1.86 -7.00
C LEU A 107 7.00 3.10 -6.18
N HIS A 108 7.56 3.23 -4.98
CA HIS A 108 7.37 4.37 -4.09
C HIS A 108 7.81 5.67 -4.75
N ARG A 109 8.97 5.70 -5.43
CA ARG A 109 9.45 6.90 -6.12
C ARG A 109 8.49 7.40 -7.19
N GLU A 110 7.88 6.52 -7.97
CA GLU A 110 6.90 6.94 -8.98
C GLU A 110 5.64 7.54 -8.35
N GLN A 111 5.14 6.92 -7.29
CA GLN A 111 3.99 7.42 -6.52
C GLN A 111 4.28 8.75 -5.85
N ALA A 112 5.44 8.87 -5.20
CA ALA A 112 5.89 10.10 -4.56
C ALA A 112 6.06 11.23 -5.57
N ARG A 113 6.64 10.94 -6.75
CA ARG A 113 6.78 11.94 -7.82
C ARG A 113 5.44 12.50 -8.27
N LEU A 114 4.43 11.65 -8.43
CA LEU A 114 3.08 12.07 -8.81
C LEU A 114 2.43 12.93 -7.71
N LEU A 115 2.51 12.51 -6.45
CA LEU A 115 1.97 13.29 -5.32
C LEU A 115 2.68 14.63 -5.16
N MET A 116 4.01 14.67 -5.27
CA MET A 116 4.78 15.91 -5.18
C MET A 116 4.35 16.91 -6.27
N GLN A 117 4.17 16.45 -7.51
CA GLN A 117 3.70 17.30 -8.60
C GLN A 117 2.28 17.83 -8.33
N ALA A 118 1.36 16.95 -7.92
CA ALA A 118 -0.02 17.33 -7.61
C ALA A 118 -0.12 18.32 -6.43
N PHE A 119 0.66 18.11 -5.37
CA PHE A 119 0.70 19.02 -4.22
C PHE A 119 1.32 20.37 -4.55
N ALA A 120 2.38 20.39 -5.37
CA ALA A 120 2.98 21.64 -5.84
C ALA A 120 2.00 22.46 -6.68
N GLU A 121 1.19 21.82 -7.53
CA GLU A 121 0.19 22.49 -8.37
C GLU A 121 -1.04 22.94 -7.57
N ALA A 122 -1.50 22.13 -6.61
CA ALA A 122 -2.70 22.42 -5.81
C ALA A 122 -2.46 23.45 -4.68
N GLY A 123 -1.21 23.57 -4.22
CA GLY A 123 -0.84 24.44 -3.10
C GLY A 123 -1.04 23.81 -1.72
N GLN A 124 -0.53 24.50 -0.70
CA GLN A 124 -0.45 23.99 0.67
C GLN A 124 -1.83 23.74 1.28
N ASP A 125 -2.75 24.71 1.21
CA ASP A 125 -4.09 24.61 1.82
C ASP A 125 -4.88 23.41 1.28
N ALA A 126 -4.81 23.18 -0.04
CA ALA A 126 -5.45 22.04 -0.69
C ALA A 126 -4.81 20.72 -0.26
N THR A 127 -3.48 20.68 -0.13
CA THR A 127 -2.74 19.50 0.34
C THR A 127 -3.12 19.14 1.78
N GLU A 128 -3.20 20.12 2.68
CA GLU A 128 -3.64 19.91 4.05
C GLU A 128 -5.10 19.45 4.13
N GLY A 129 -5.98 20.04 3.32
CA GLY A 129 -7.37 19.63 3.19
C GLY A 129 -7.50 18.18 2.71
N TRP A 130 -6.73 17.80 1.68
CA TRP A 130 -6.70 16.44 1.16
C TRP A 130 -6.22 15.43 2.21
N LEU A 131 -5.16 15.74 2.96
CA LEU A 131 -4.68 14.88 4.04
C LEU A 131 -5.74 14.67 5.12
N LYS A 132 -6.42 15.74 5.56
CA LYS A 132 -7.51 15.67 6.56
C LYS A 132 -8.65 14.78 6.09
N VAL A 133 -9.06 14.90 4.82
CA VAL A 133 -10.13 14.06 4.23
C VAL A 133 -9.70 12.58 4.20
N ASN A 134 -8.49 12.26 3.76
CA ASN A 134 -8.01 10.88 3.69
C ASN A 134 -7.86 10.25 5.08
N GLN A 135 -7.38 11.01 6.08
CA GLN A 135 -7.30 10.55 7.46
C GLN A 135 -8.70 10.26 8.04
N ALA A 136 -9.67 11.16 7.80
CA ALA A 136 -11.05 10.95 8.22
C ALA A 136 -11.66 9.69 7.58
N MET A 137 -11.41 9.44 6.28
CA MET A 137 -11.84 8.21 5.61
C MET A 137 -11.17 6.95 6.19
N SER A 138 -9.88 7.02 6.51
CA SER A 138 -9.14 5.90 7.09
C SER A 138 -9.65 5.48 8.46
N LEU A 139 -10.21 6.40 9.25
CA LEU A 139 -10.83 6.07 10.55
C LEU A 139 -12.20 5.40 10.41
N LEU A 140 -12.83 5.48 9.24
CA LEU A 140 -14.10 4.84 8.96
C LEU A 140 -13.92 3.39 8.45
N SER A 141 -12.73 3.02 7.96
CA SER A 141 -12.44 1.61 7.66
C SER A 141 -12.09 0.86 8.95
N LYS A 142 -12.62 -0.35 9.12
CA LYS A 142 -12.49 -1.21 10.32
C LYS A 142 -11.06 -1.77 10.55
N SER A 143 -10.06 -1.14 9.98
CA SER A 143 -8.67 -1.59 10.02
C SER A 143 -8.00 -1.03 11.27
N ASP A 144 -8.08 -1.77 12.38
CA ASP A 144 -7.19 -1.58 13.53
C ASP A 144 -5.76 -1.90 13.07
N ILE A 145 -5.02 -0.85 12.69
CA ILE A 145 -3.59 -0.94 12.45
C ILE A 145 -2.91 -1.27 13.78
N PRO A 146 -1.95 -2.22 13.84
CA PRO A 146 -1.15 -2.43 15.03
C PRO A 146 -0.45 -1.11 15.41
N ARG A 147 -0.81 -0.55 16.57
CA ARG A 147 0.01 0.50 17.18
C ARG A 147 1.24 -0.20 17.74
N SER A 148 2.41 0.17 17.21
CA SER A 148 3.73 -0.13 17.79
C SER A 148 3.79 0.30 19.26
#